data_AF-A0A0C6FPS4-F1
#
_entry.id   AF-A0A0C6FPS4-F1
#
_cell.length_a   1.000
_cell.length_b   1.000
_cell.length_c   1.000
_cell.angle_alpha   90.00
_cell.angle_beta   90.00
_cell.angle_gamma   90.00
#
_symmetry.space_group_name_H-M   'P 1'
#
loop_
_entity.id
_entity.type
_entity.pdbx_description
1 polymer ?
#
loop_
_entity_poly.entity_id
_entity_poly.type
_entity_poly.pdbx_seq_one_letter_code
_entity_poly.pdbx_strand_id
1 'polypeptide(L)'
;MIFGPPLAQVREVAKRTVQAHFVGIAESDGTQPTLRAMYVLKLQEAKRVLADEPSLMIEQEAELRGLTPREMATVISNMAEQSRELEIARMKVNIQIEEAKNEAEVVEILESFGLALSMRVER
;
A
#
# COMPACT_ATOMS: atom_id res chain seq x y z
N MET A 1 5.17 -18.76 -35.11
CA MET A 1 6.10 -17.71 -34.65
C MET A 1 5.31 -16.85 -33.67
N ILE A 2 5.57 -16.96 -32.37
CA ILE A 2 4.87 -16.13 -31.36
C ILE A 2 5.62 -14.81 -31.31
N PHE A 3 5.03 -13.76 -31.89
CA PHE A 3 5.55 -12.39 -31.81
C PHE A 3 5.08 -11.78 -30.48
N GLY A 4 5.97 -11.72 -29.49
CA GLY A 4 5.68 -11.08 -28.20
C GLY A 4 6.60 -11.56 -27.07
N PRO A 5 6.68 -10.81 -25.96
CA PRO A 5 7.34 -11.28 -24.74
C PRO A 5 6.66 -12.55 -24.21
N PRO A 6 7.38 -13.43 -23.49
CA PRO A 6 6.75 -14.52 -22.78
C PRO A 6 5.72 -14.01 -21.77
N LEU A 7 4.58 -14.70 -21.61
CA LEU A 7 3.53 -14.33 -20.65
C LEU A 7 4.07 -14.13 -19.22
N ALA A 8 5.06 -14.93 -18.81
CA ALA A 8 5.72 -14.77 -17.52
C ALA A 8 6.37 -13.38 -17.35
N GLN A 9 6.98 -12.84 -18.41
CA GLN A 9 7.57 -11.50 -18.39
C GLN A 9 6.49 -10.42 -18.30
N VAL A 10 5.38 -10.60 -19.03
CA VAL A 10 4.22 -9.69 -18.96
C VAL A 10 3.66 -9.62 -17.54
N ARG A 11 3.47 -10.78 -16.89
CA ARG A 11 2.99 -10.86 -15.50
C ARG A 11 3.93 -10.16 -14.52
N GLU A 12 5.24 -10.34 -14.66
CA GLU A 12 6.21 -9.68 -13.77
C GLU A 12 6.21 -8.16 -13.92
N VAL A 13 6.11 -7.63 -15.14
CA VAL A 13 5.97 -6.19 -15.38
C VAL A 13 4.67 -5.66 -14.79
N ALA A 14 3.56 -6.39 -14.97
CA ALA A 14 2.27 -6.02 -14.41
C ALA A 14 2.29 -5.99 -12.87
N LYS A 15 2.86 -7.01 -12.21
CA LYS A 15 3.01 -7.04 -10.74
C LYS A 15 3.80 -5.85 -10.22
N ARG A 16 4.91 -5.48 -10.89
CA ARG A 16 5.71 -4.29 -10.52
C ARG A 16 4.92 -2.99 -10.71
N THR A 17 4.14 -2.90 -11.77
CA THR A 17 3.29 -1.73 -12.06
C THR A 17 2.21 -1.57 -11.00
N VAL A 18 1.53 -2.66 -10.64
CA VAL A 18 0.53 -2.69 -9.56
C VAL A 18 1.17 -2.37 -8.21
N GLN A 19 2.36 -2.93 -7.92
CA GLN A 19 3.09 -2.59 -6.69
C GLN A 19 3.37 -1.09 -6.61
N ALA A 20 3.87 -0.47 -7.68
CA ALA A 20 4.13 0.97 -7.71
C ALA A 20 2.84 1.78 -7.51
N HIS A 21 1.72 1.35 -8.09
CA HIS A 21 0.41 1.99 -7.90
C HIS A 21 -0.05 1.97 -6.43
N PHE A 22 -0.03 0.80 -5.78
CA PHE A 22 -0.44 0.67 -4.37
C PHE A 22 0.51 1.39 -3.42
N VAL A 23 1.82 1.41 -3.72
CA VAL A 23 2.79 2.25 -2.97
C VAL A 23 2.43 3.72 -3.14
N GLY A 24 2.12 4.18 -4.36
CA GLY A 24 1.70 5.56 -4.60
C GLY A 24 0.42 5.95 -3.86
N ILE A 25 -0.57 5.06 -3.78
CA ILE A 25 -1.78 5.29 -2.96
C ILE A 25 -1.40 5.39 -1.48
N ALA A 26 -0.60 4.46 -0.97
CA ALA A 26 -0.18 4.48 0.43
C ALA A 26 0.65 5.73 0.78
N GLU A 27 1.40 6.30 -0.17
CA GLU A 27 2.24 7.50 -0.02
C GLU A 27 1.49 8.80 -0.33
N SER A 28 0.22 8.73 -0.71
CA SER A 28 -0.57 9.91 -1.09
C SER A 28 -0.78 10.91 0.06
N ASP A 29 -0.61 10.46 1.31
CA ASP A 29 -0.62 11.29 2.52
C ASP A 29 0.69 12.05 2.77
N GLY A 30 1.72 11.81 1.94
CA GLY A 30 3.04 12.42 2.04
C GLY A 30 3.94 11.80 3.11
N THR A 31 3.54 10.70 3.75
CA THR A 31 4.35 10.06 4.78
C THR A 31 5.48 9.20 4.18
N GLN A 32 6.72 9.54 4.53
CA GLN A 32 7.91 8.80 4.07
C GLN A 32 7.93 7.33 4.54
N PRO A 33 8.49 6.39 3.74
CA PRO A 33 8.61 4.97 4.08
C PRO A 33 9.35 4.67 5.39
N THR A 34 10.37 5.46 5.73
CA THR A 34 11.14 5.32 6.98
C THR A 34 10.29 5.61 8.21
N LEU A 35 9.34 6.54 8.11
CA LEU A 35 8.35 6.82 9.14
C LEU A 35 7.35 5.67 9.29
N ARG A 36 7.17 4.83 8.24
CA ARG A 36 6.30 3.64 8.31
C ARG A 36 6.85 2.52 9.17
N ALA A 37 8.16 2.35 9.27
CA ALA A 37 8.73 1.40 10.22
C ALA A 37 8.35 1.73 11.67
N MET A 38 8.18 3.02 11.99
CA MET A 38 7.62 3.46 13.28
C MET A 38 6.12 3.24 13.41
N TYR A 39 5.38 2.93 12.35
CA TYR A 39 3.93 2.71 12.47
C TYR A 39 3.56 1.46 13.24
N VAL A 40 4.38 0.41 13.25
CA VAL A 40 4.09 -0.77 14.09
C VAL A 40 4.14 -0.39 15.57
N LEU A 41 5.17 0.37 15.96
CA LEU A 41 5.31 0.89 17.33
C LEU A 41 4.19 1.89 17.66
N LYS A 42 3.95 2.88 16.78
CA LYS A 42 2.87 3.87 16.96
C LYS A 42 1.50 3.21 17.04
N LEU A 43 1.24 2.14 16.30
CA LEU A 43 -0.01 1.39 16.36
C LEU A 43 -0.18 0.70 17.71
N GLN A 44 0.88 0.12 18.27
CA GLN A 44 0.85 -0.48 19.61
C GLN A 44 0.55 0.59 20.66
N GLU A 45 1.24 1.72 20.61
CA GLU A 45 1.01 2.85 21.51
C GLU A 45 -0.41 3.46 21.34
N ALA A 46 -0.89 3.58 20.11
CA ALA A 46 -2.25 4.03 19.83
C ALA A 46 -3.30 3.08 20.43
N LYS A 47 -3.10 1.76 20.32
CA LYS A 47 -3.99 0.77 20.95
C LYS A 47 -4.04 0.90 22.47
N ARG A 48 -2.91 1.20 23.11
CA ARG A 48 -2.83 1.46 24.55
C ARG A 48 -3.64 2.71 24.92
N VAL A 49 -3.46 3.82 24.20
CA VAL A 49 -4.25 5.05 24.40
C VAL A 49 -5.75 4.84 24.19
N LEU A 50 -6.15 4.04 23.20
CA LEU A 50 -7.55 3.70 22.97
C LEU A 50 -8.14 2.79 24.06
N ALA A 51 -7.30 2.07 24.79
CA ALA A 51 -7.64 1.29 25.98
C ALA A 51 -7.51 2.09 27.29
N ASP A 52 -7.44 3.42 27.19
CA ASP A 52 -7.31 4.36 28.32
C ASP A 52 -5.98 4.23 29.10
N GLU A 53 -4.92 3.70 28.46
CA GLU A 53 -3.56 3.71 29.01
C GLU A 53 -2.74 4.90 28.48
N PRO A 54 -1.80 5.47 29.27
CA PRO A 54 -1.00 6.60 28.84
C PRO A 54 0.10 6.22 27.82
N SER A 55 0.45 7.16 26.95
CA SER A 55 1.57 7.06 26.01
C SER A 55 2.20 8.42 25.78
N LEU A 56 3.40 8.63 26.33
CA LEU A 56 4.17 9.86 26.16
C LEU A 56 4.42 10.18 24.68
N MET A 57 4.60 9.16 23.85
CA MET A 57 4.82 9.31 22.41
C MET A 57 3.60 9.91 21.72
N ILE A 58 2.41 9.36 21.98
CA ILE A 58 1.15 9.83 21.40
C ILE A 58 0.80 11.22 21.96
N GLU A 59 1.02 11.44 23.25
CA GLU A 59 0.79 12.74 23.90
C GLU A 59 1.62 13.86 23.26
N GLN A 60 2.91 13.63 23.06
CA GLN A 60 3.80 14.60 22.40
C GLN A 60 3.39 14.84 20.94
N GLU A 61 3.02 13.80 20.19
CA GLU A 61 2.59 13.98 18.80
C GLU A 61 1.22 14.68 18.69
N ALA A 62 0.32 14.40 19.63
CA ALA A 62 -0.98 15.05 19.73
C ALA A 62 -0.82 16.55 20.04
N GLU A 63 0.05 16.90 20.99
CA GLU A 63 0.37 18.30 21.33
C GLU A 63 0.93 19.05 20.10
N LEU A 64 1.89 18.47 19.39
CA LEU A 64 2.47 19.07 18.19
C LEU A 64 1.45 19.32 17.07
N ARG A 65 0.37 18.53 17.02
CA ARG A 65 -0.67 18.59 15.98
C ARG A 65 -1.95 19.26 16.45
N GLY A 66 -2.02 19.74 17.69
CA GLY A 66 -3.21 20.37 18.27
C GLY A 66 -4.40 19.41 18.41
N LEU A 67 -4.13 18.13 18.65
CA LEU A 67 -5.13 17.07 18.85
C LEU A 67 -5.11 16.59 20.30
N THR A 68 -6.16 15.89 20.72
CA THR A 68 -6.11 15.07 21.93
C THR A 68 -5.33 13.77 21.69
N PRO A 69 -4.74 13.15 22.73
CA PRO A 69 -4.09 11.84 22.59
C PRO A 69 -5.01 10.78 21.98
N ARG A 70 -6.30 10.80 22.33
CA ARG A 70 -7.29 9.86 21.80
C ARG A 70 -7.56 10.07 20.31
N GLU A 71 -7.71 11.32 19.86
CA GLU A 71 -7.86 11.65 18.43
C GLU A 71 -6.62 11.23 17.64
N MET A 72 -5.42 11.50 18.16
CA MET A 72 -4.16 11.10 17.52
C MET A 72 -4.04 9.57 17.42
N ALA A 73 -4.41 8.85 18.48
CA ALA A 73 -4.44 7.39 18.48
C ALA A 73 -5.45 6.83 17.46
N THR A 74 -6.62 7.45 17.32
CA THR A 74 -7.60 7.08 16.28
C THR A 74 -7.05 7.31 14.88
N VAL A 75 -6.38 8.44 14.62
CA VAL A 75 -5.74 8.72 13.33
C VAL A 75 -4.72 7.63 12.97
N ILE A 76 -3.82 7.30 13.91
CA ILE A 76 -2.80 6.26 13.68
C ILE A 76 -3.44 4.89 13.42
N SER A 77 -4.47 4.53 14.20
CA SER A 77 -5.18 3.27 14.01
C SER A 77 -5.86 3.19 12.64
N ASN A 78 -6.49 4.27 12.18
CA ASN A 78 -7.13 4.34 10.87
C ASN A 78 -6.10 4.25 9.74
N MET A 79 -4.96 4.91 9.86
CA MET A 79 -3.88 4.82 8.87
C MET A 79 -3.33 3.39 8.76
N ALA A 80 -3.17 2.70 9.90
CA ALA A 80 -2.71 1.32 9.92
C ALA A 80 -3.74 0.36 9.28
N GLU A 81 -5.02 0.59 9.52
CA GLU A 81 -6.11 -0.17 8.90
C GLU A 81 -6.13 0.02 7.38
N GLN A 82 -6.06 1.26 6.90
CA GLN A 82 -5.98 1.57 5.47
C GLN A 82 -4.77 0.89 4.82
N SER A 83 -3.61 0.92 5.50
CA SER A 83 -2.39 0.25 5.02
C SER A 83 -2.58 -1.27 4.89
N ARG A 84 -3.31 -1.89 5.83
CA ARG A 84 -3.66 -3.32 5.78
C ARG A 84 -4.59 -3.63 4.61
N GLU A 85 -5.64 -2.83 4.42
CA GLU A 85 -6.61 -3.02 3.33
C GLU A 85 -5.93 -2.90 1.96
N LEU A 86 -5.05 -1.91 1.79
CA LEU A 86 -4.27 -1.72 0.58
C LEU A 86 -3.35 -2.91 0.29
N GLU A 87 -2.69 -3.47 1.30
CA GLU A 87 -1.84 -4.66 1.12
C GLU A 87 -2.65 -5.90 0.71
N ILE A 88 -3.82 -6.12 1.33
CA ILE A 88 -4.73 -7.22 0.95
C ILE A 88 -5.20 -7.04 -0.50
N ALA A 89 -5.57 -5.82 -0.88
CA ALA A 89 -5.98 -5.51 -2.25
C ALA A 89 -4.84 -5.79 -3.24
N ARG A 90 -3.60 -5.33 -2.95
CA ARG A 90 -2.41 -5.61 -3.76
C ARG A 90 -2.16 -7.10 -3.92
N MET A 91 -2.25 -7.88 -2.84
CA MET A 91 -2.09 -9.33 -2.88
C MET A 91 -3.13 -10.00 -3.78
N LYS A 92 -4.40 -9.59 -3.67
CA LYS A 92 -5.48 -10.12 -4.51
C LYS A 92 -5.21 -9.87 -5.99
N VAL A 93 -4.77 -8.67 -6.36
CA VAL A 93 -4.43 -8.34 -7.75
C VAL A 93 -3.23 -9.14 -8.24
N ASN A 94 -2.21 -9.34 -7.40
CA ASN A 94 -1.07 -10.19 -7.74
C ASN A 94 -1.49 -11.64 -8.05
N ILE A 95 -2.44 -12.19 -7.29
CA ILE A 95 -3.00 -13.52 -7.55
C ILE A 95 -3.73 -13.54 -8.91
N GLN A 96 -4.58 -12.53 -9.17
CA GLN A 96 -5.28 -12.42 -10.46
C GLN A 96 -4.31 -12.36 -11.64
N ILE A 97 -3.21 -11.60 -11.52
CA ILE A 97 -2.17 -11.52 -12.56
C ILE A 97 -1.47 -12.88 -12.75
N GLU A 98 -1.22 -13.62 -11.67
CA GLU A 98 -0.61 -14.95 -11.77
C GLU A 98 -1.53 -15.98 -12.43
N GLU A 99 -2.83 -15.87 -12.19
CA GLU A 99 -3.85 -16.76 -12.76
C GLU A 99 -4.22 -16.41 -14.21
N ALA A 100 -3.91 -15.19 -14.67
CA ALA A 100 -4.21 -14.70 -16.02
C ALA A 100 -3.57 -15.57 -17.11
N LYS A 101 -4.36 -16.15 -18.00
CA LYS A 101 -3.94 -17.19 -18.96
C LYS A 101 -3.25 -16.65 -20.20
N ASN A 102 -3.36 -15.36 -20.44
CA ASN A 102 -2.84 -14.68 -21.62
C ASN A 102 -2.58 -13.19 -21.33
N GLU A 103 -1.95 -12.50 -22.27
CA GLU A 103 -1.62 -11.08 -22.14
C GLU A 103 -2.85 -10.18 -22.03
N ALA A 104 -3.94 -10.49 -22.75
CA ALA A 104 -5.16 -9.70 -22.73
C ALA A 104 -5.78 -9.67 -21.33
N GLU A 105 -5.85 -10.82 -20.65
CA GLU A 105 -6.33 -10.90 -19.26
C GLU A 105 -5.46 -10.06 -18.30
N VAL A 106 -4.13 -10.03 -18.50
CA VAL A 106 -3.25 -9.18 -17.70
C VAL A 106 -3.52 -7.69 -17.94
N VAL A 107 -3.76 -7.30 -19.20
CA VAL A 107 -4.10 -5.92 -19.56
C VAL A 107 -5.44 -5.51 -18.96
N GLU A 108 -6.48 -6.35 -19.06
CA GLU A 108 -7.79 -6.10 -18.45
C GLU A 108 -7.69 -5.87 -16.93
N ILE A 109 -6.86 -6.67 -16.25
CA ILE A 109 -6.59 -6.47 -14.81
C ILE A 109 -5.97 -5.10 -14.57
N LEU A 110 -4.95 -4.69 -15.33
CA LEU A 110 -4.31 -3.38 -15.17
C LEU A 110 -5.26 -2.21 -15.46
N GLU A 111 -6.08 -2.32 -16.52
CA GLU A 111 -7.05 -1.31 -16.91
C GLU A 111 -8.12 -1.07 -15.83
N SER A 112 -8.48 -2.11 -15.05
CA SER A 112 -9.38 -1.96 -13.91
C SER A 112 -8.87 -1.01 -12.81
N PHE A 113 -7.56 -0.72 -12.81
CA PHE A 113 -6.89 0.26 -11.93
C PHE A 113 -6.49 1.55 -12.66
N GLY A 114 -6.88 1.71 -13.92
CA GLY A 114 -6.44 2.82 -14.77
C GLY A 114 -4.94 2.78 -15.10
N LEU A 115 -4.32 1.59 -15.03
CA LEU A 115 -2.91 1.38 -15.30
C LEU A 115 -2.70 0.86 -16.73
N ALA A 116 -1.59 1.24 -17.34
CA ALA A 116 -1.18 0.74 -18.66
C ALA A 116 0.05 -0.15 -18.52
N LEU A 117 0.11 -1.22 -19.32
CA LEU A 117 1.30 -2.05 -19.42
C LEU A 117 2.40 -1.28 -20.16
N SER A 118 3.42 -0.84 -19.43
CA SER A 118 4.59 -0.16 -20.02
C SER A 118 5.80 -1.08 -20.01
N MET A 119 6.03 -1.79 -21.11
CA MET A 119 7.27 -2.54 -21.33
C MET A 119 8.34 -1.62 -21.91
N ARG A 120 9.01 -0.81 -21.07
CA ARG A 120 10.22 -0.12 -21.51
C ARG A 120 11.35 -1.15 -21.60
N VAL A 121 11.89 -1.34 -22.80
CA VAL A 121 13.15 -2.06 -23.01
C VAL A 121 14.27 -1.14 -22.52
N GLU A 122 14.85 -1.43 -21.37
CA GLU A 122 16.14 -0.83 -21.01
C GLU A 122 17.16 -1.31 -22.06
N ARG A 123 17.65 -0.36 -22.87
CA ARG A 123 18.74 -0.56 -23.83
C ARG A 123 20.07 -0.19 -23.18
#